data_AF-A0A941EHX7-F1
#
_entry.id   AF-A0A941EHX7-F1
#
_cell.length_a   1.000
_cell.length_b   1.000
_cell.length_c   1.000
_cell.angle_alpha   90.00
_cell.angle_beta   90.00
_cell.angle_gamma   90.00
#
_symmetry.space_group_name_H-M   'P 1'
#
loop_
_entity.id
_entity.type
_entity.pdbx_description
1 polymer ?
#
loop_
_entity_poly.entity_id
_entity_poly.type
_entity_poly.pdbx_seq_one_letter_code
_entity_poly.pdbx_strand_id
1 'polypeptide(L)'
;GKTSDSEFTMDNSLYGLPQGSAFSLKGDNTYQSLPAILDQKQGYKSDVMHGDYKTFWNRDQVYKHFGIDKFYDATYYDMSDKNVVNLGLKDKIFFKDSANYQAKMKSPFYSHLITLTNHYPFTLDEKDATIEKSNT
;
A
#
# COMPACT_ATOMS: atom_id res chain seq x y z
N GLY A 1 1.13 -11.98 -7.90
CA GLY A 1 0.55 -12.34 -6.60
C GLY A 1 1.59 -12.39 -5.50
N LYS A 2 2.27 -11.28 -5.22
CA LYS A 2 3.23 -11.20 -4.11
C LYS A 2 2.62 -10.33 -3.02
N THR A 3 3.00 -9.05 -2.96
CA THR A 3 2.35 -8.04 -2.11
C THR A 3 0.84 -8.04 -2.32
N SER A 4 0.38 -8.05 -3.58
CA SER A 4 -1.05 -8.08 -3.91
C SER A 4 -1.82 -9.25 -3.30
N ASP A 5 -1.21 -10.44 -3.16
CA ASP A 5 -1.91 -11.61 -2.61
C ASP A 5 -1.96 -11.55 -1.09
N SER A 6 -0.97 -10.92 -0.45
CA SER A 6 -1.03 -10.56 0.97
C SER A 6 -2.17 -9.57 1.21
N GLU A 7 -2.26 -8.49 0.41
CA GLU A 7 -3.33 -7.50 0.51
C GLU A 7 -4.70 -8.16 0.33
N PHE A 8 -4.84 -8.99 -0.71
CA PHE A 8 -6.06 -9.75 -0.99
C PHE A 8 -6.51 -10.59 0.21
N THR A 9 -5.59 -11.31 0.82
CA THR A 9 -5.87 -12.18 1.97
C THR A 9 -6.21 -11.37 3.21
N MET A 10 -5.48 -10.28 3.48
CA MET A 10 -5.71 -9.42 4.64
C MET A 10 -7.12 -8.80 4.63
N ASP A 11 -7.58 -8.32 3.47
CA ASP A 11 -8.85 -7.60 3.37
C ASP A 11 -10.06 -8.47 3.03
N ASN A 12 -9.86 -9.75 2.68
CA ASN A 12 -10.98 -10.64 2.34
C ASN A 12 -10.98 -11.96 3.11
N SER A 13 -9.90 -12.30 3.82
CA SER A 13 -9.69 -13.63 4.39
C SER A 13 -9.83 -14.77 3.35
N LEU A 14 -9.44 -14.49 2.11
CA LEU A 14 -9.45 -15.42 0.98
C LEU A 14 -8.02 -15.63 0.47
N TYR A 15 -7.70 -16.85 0.05
CA TYR A 15 -6.45 -17.13 -0.61
C TYR A 15 -6.37 -16.44 -1.99
N GLY A 16 -5.15 -16.17 -2.45
CA GLY A 16 -4.87 -15.81 -3.84
C GLY A 16 -5.15 -16.96 -4.82
N LEU A 17 -4.83 -16.72 -6.10
CA LEU A 17 -4.95 -17.76 -7.15
C LEU A 17 -3.78 -18.75 -7.08
N PRO A 18 -3.95 -20.00 -7.54
CA PRO A 18 -2.84 -20.97 -7.58
C PRO A 18 -1.69 -20.51 -8.50
N GLN A 19 -1.98 -19.70 -9.51
CA GLN A 19 -1.00 -19.05 -10.38
C GLN A 19 -1.49 -17.65 -10.79
N GLY A 20 -0.55 -16.73 -11.01
CA GLY A 20 -0.85 -15.35 -11.42
C GLY A 20 -1.04 -14.38 -10.24
N SER A 21 -1.90 -13.38 -10.41
CA SER A 21 -2.27 -12.41 -9.37
C SER A 21 -3.78 -12.29 -9.32
N ALA A 22 -4.37 -12.47 -8.14
CA ALA A 22 -5.81 -12.25 -7.95
C ALA A 22 -6.19 -10.80 -8.31
N PHE A 23 -5.41 -9.82 -7.85
CA PHE A 23 -5.64 -8.40 -8.17
C PHE A 23 -5.65 -8.12 -9.68
N SER A 24 -4.71 -8.70 -10.43
CA SER A 24 -4.63 -8.46 -11.88
C SER A 24 -5.70 -9.20 -12.69
N LEU A 25 -6.14 -10.38 -12.24
CA LEU A 25 -7.01 -11.27 -13.02
C LEU A 25 -8.47 -11.30 -12.55
N LYS A 26 -8.76 -10.70 -11.39
CA LYS A 26 -10.07 -10.67 -10.73
C LYS A 26 -10.39 -9.28 -10.18
N GLY A 27 -9.78 -8.23 -10.73
CA GLY A 27 -9.90 -6.87 -10.19
C GLY A 27 -11.29 -6.25 -10.26
N ASP A 28 -12.19 -6.83 -11.06
CA ASP A 28 -13.59 -6.45 -11.24
C ASP A 28 -14.60 -7.46 -10.66
N ASN A 29 -14.13 -8.46 -9.90
CA ASN A 29 -15.03 -9.33 -9.15
C ASN A 29 -15.78 -8.54 -8.06
N THR A 30 -16.94 -9.06 -7.66
CA THR A 30 -17.65 -8.57 -6.49
C THR A 30 -16.98 -9.05 -5.20
N TYR A 31 -16.72 -8.14 -4.27
CA TYR A 31 -16.13 -8.45 -2.97
C TYR A 31 -16.99 -7.92 -1.81
N GLN A 32 -16.80 -8.52 -0.63
CA GLN A 32 -17.35 -8.09 0.65
C GLN A 32 -16.19 -7.88 1.64
N SER A 33 -15.28 -6.97 1.27
CA SER A 33 -14.01 -6.80 1.95
C SER A 33 -14.15 -6.14 3.33
N LEU A 34 -13.15 -6.37 4.18
CA LEU A 34 -13.00 -5.77 5.50
C LEU A 34 -13.23 -4.24 5.52
N PRO A 35 -12.60 -3.41 4.66
CA PRO A 35 -12.86 -1.96 4.64
C PRO A 35 -14.34 -1.61 4.41
N ALA A 36 -15.01 -2.26 3.47
CA ALA A 36 -16.44 -2.04 3.22
C ALA A 36 -17.31 -2.48 4.41
N ILE A 37 -16.96 -3.57 5.09
CA ILE A 37 -17.67 -4.03 6.29
C ILE A 37 -17.51 -3.00 7.42
N LEU A 38 -16.30 -2.46 7.65
CA LEU A 38 -16.04 -1.45 8.67
C LEU A 38 -16.82 -0.14 8.41
N ASP A 39 -16.88 0.32 7.16
CA ASP A 39 -17.70 1.49 6.79
C ASP A 39 -19.19 1.22 7.08
N GLN A 40 -19.75 0.15 6.52
CA GLN A 40 -21.18 -0.14 6.64
C GLN A 40 -21.65 -0.42 8.08
N LYS A 41 -20.79 -1.02 8.91
CA LYS A 41 -21.16 -1.41 10.27
C LYS A 41 -20.86 -0.36 11.32
N GLN A 42 -19.81 0.43 11.13
CA GLN A 42 -19.28 1.32 12.17
C GLN A 42 -18.90 2.71 11.65
N GLY A 43 -19.13 3.01 10.36
CA GLY A 43 -18.88 4.32 9.76
C GLY A 43 -17.40 4.67 9.61
N TYR A 44 -16.52 3.68 9.49
CA TYR A 44 -15.09 3.91 9.23
C TYR A 44 -14.88 4.46 7.83
N LYS A 45 -13.89 5.36 7.70
CA LYS A 45 -13.30 5.68 6.40
C LYS A 45 -11.97 4.98 6.19
N SER A 46 -11.84 4.32 5.06
CA SER A 46 -10.72 3.44 4.76
C SER A 46 -9.78 4.09 3.76
N ASP A 47 -8.48 3.98 4.02
CA ASP A 47 -7.46 4.48 3.12
C ASP A 47 -6.26 3.53 2.98
N VAL A 48 -5.66 3.58 1.81
CA VAL A 48 -4.34 2.99 1.55
C VAL A 48 -3.36 4.11 1.25
N MET A 49 -2.15 3.98 1.77
CA MET A 49 -1.02 4.87 1.49
C MET A 49 0.13 4.07 0.91
N HIS A 50 0.67 4.48 -0.24
CA HIS A 50 1.78 3.79 -0.88
C HIS A 50 2.63 4.74 -1.73
N GLY A 51 3.95 4.58 -1.64
CA GLY A 51 4.96 5.35 -2.38
C GLY A 51 5.18 4.92 -3.84
N ASP A 52 4.18 4.33 -4.49
CA ASP A 52 4.17 3.93 -5.90
C ASP A 52 2.81 4.29 -6.54
N TYR A 53 2.76 4.33 -7.88
CA TYR A 53 1.59 4.77 -8.63
C TYR A 53 0.45 3.75 -8.59
N LYS A 54 -0.79 4.26 -8.50
CA LYS A 54 -1.99 3.47 -8.22
C LYS A 54 -2.31 2.32 -9.18
N THR A 55 -1.83 2.35 -10.42
CA THR A 55 -2.12 1.30 -11.40
C THR A 55 -1.24 0.07 -11.23
N PHE A 56 -0.13 0.17 -10.49
CA PHE A 56 0.72 -0.97 -10.20
C PHE A 56 -0.06 -2.03 -9.41
N TRP A 57 0.14 -3.31 -9.75
CA TRP A 57 -0.69 -4.42 -9.30
C TRP A 57 -2.20 -4.28 -9.56
N ASN A 58 -2.66 -3.37 -10.42
CA ASN A 58 -4.09 -3.11 -10.66
C ASN A 58 -4.85 -2.61 -9.41
N ARG A 59 -4.15 -1.98 -8.46
CA ARG A 59 -4.74 -1.52 -7.19
C ARG A 59 -5.87 -0.52 -7.40
N ASP A 60 -5.73 0.40 -8.35
CA ASP A 60 -6.76 1.39 -8.66
C ASP A 60 -8.11 0.75 -9.00
N GLN A 61 -8.15 -0.38 -9.72
CA GLN A 61 -9.41 -1.08 -10.01
C GLN A 61 -9.89 -1.86 -8.78
N VAL A 62 -9.01 -2.65 -8.16
CA VAL A 62 -9.35 -3.57 -7.07
C VAL A 62 -9.88 -2.82 -5.85
N TYR A 63 -9.24 -1.72 -5.46
CA TYR A 63 -9.63 -0.96 -4.27
C TYR A 63 -11.04 -0.35 -4.37
N LYS A 64 -11.49 -0.01 -5.60
CA LYS A 64 -12.89 0.40 -5.82
C LYS A 64 -13.86 -0.75 -5.51
N HIS A 65 -13.51 -1.98 -5.85
CA HIS A 65 -14.33 -3.17 -5.59
C HIS A 65 -14.23 -3.66 -4.14
N PHE A 66 -13.14 -3.35 -3.43
CA PHE A 66 -13.01 -3.60 -1.98
C PHE A 66 -13.74 -2.55 -1.13
N GLY A 67 -14.07 -1.38 -1.69
CA GLY A 67 -14.68 -0.28 -0.95
C GLY A 67 -13.69 0.51 -0.10
N ILE A 68 -12.43 0.66 -0.57
CA ILE A 68 -11.49 1.63 0.00
C ILE A 68 -11.89 3.04 -0.44
N ASP A 69 -12.06 3.96 0.50
CA ASP A 69 -12.51 5.32 0.20
C ASP A 69 -11.42 6.18 -0.46
N LYS A 70 -10.15 6.00 -0.06
CA LYS A 70 -9.07 6.84 -0.55
C LYS A 70 -7.77 6.09 -0.76
N PHE A 71 -7.10 6.36 -1.87
CA PHE A 71 -5.75 5.88 -2.13
C PHE A 71 -4.80 7.08 -2.26
N TYR A 72 -3.87 7.21 -1.31
CA TYR A 72 -2.73 8.13 -1.38
C TYR A 72 -1.58 7.41 -2.08
N ASP A 73 -1.57 7.41 -3.41
CA ASP A 73 -0.50 6.84 -4.24
C ASP A 73 0.68 7.81 -4.38
N ALA A 74 1.69 7.44 -5.18
CA ALA A 74 2.88 8.26 -5.45
C ALA A 74 2.58 9.74 -5.80
N THR A 75 1.42 10.05 -6.37
CA THR A 75 1.06 11.44 -6.75
C THR A 75 0.84 12.37 -5.55
N TYR A 76 0.72 11.80 -4.34
CA TYR A 76 0.61 12.56 -3.09
C TYR A 76 1.95 12.87 -2.44
N TYR A 77 3.06 12.30 -2.93
CA TYR A 77 4.37 12.46 -2.32
C TYR A 77 5.34 13.21 -3.25
N ASP A 78 6.39 13.81 -2.69
CA ASP A 78 7.51 14.36 -3.48
C ASP A 78 8.37 13.20 -4.02
N MET A 79 8.10 12.81 -5.26
CA MET A 79 8.78 11.73 -5.97
C MET A 79 10.08 12.17 -6.69
N SER A 80 10.71 13.27 -6.26
CA SER A 80 12.01 13.69 -6.80
C SER A 80 13.13 12.69 -6.47
N ASP A 81 14.17 12.65 -7.31
CA ASP A 81 15.28 11.67 -7.26
C ASP A 81 15.92 11.50 -5.87
N LYS A 82 16.00 12.58 -5.07
CA LYS A 82 16.55 12.53 -3.71
C LYS A 82 15.73 11.65 -2.75
N ASN A 83 14.43 11.52 -2.99
CA ASN A 83 13.46 10.86 -2.10
C ASN A 83 13.10 9.45 -2.54
N VAL A 84 13.56 9.01 -3.71
CA VAL A 84 13.22 7.70 -4.28
C VAL A 84 14.43 6.79 -4.30
N VAL A 85 14.20 5.48 -4.16
CA VAL A 85 15.20 4.43 -4.34
C VAL A 85 14.50 3.17 -4.83
N ASN A 86 15.17 2.42 -5.71
CA ASN A 86 14.64 1.19 -6.28
C ASN A 86 13.28 1.42 -6.98
N LEU A 87 12.18 0.97 -6.36
CA LEU A 87 10.84 0.99 -6.96
C LEU A 87 10.08 2.30 -6.75
N GLY A 88 10.48 3.16 -5.81
CA GLY A 88 9.71 4.36 -5.49
C GLY A 88 10.16 5.07 -4.23
N LEU A 89 9.21 5.66 -3.50
CA LEU A 89 9.50 6.52 -2.36
C LEU A 89 10.22 5.79 -1.21
N LYS A 90 11.24 6.44 -0.63
CA LYS A 90 11.96 5.97 0.56
C LYS A 90 11.03 5.93 1.78
N ASP A 91 11.08 4.85 2.55
CA ASP A 91 10.15 4.57 3.64
C ASP A 91 10.20 5.65 4.75
N LYS A 92 11.37 6.24 5.00
CA LYS A 92 11.54 7.34 5.97
C LYS A 92 10.66 8.55 5.62
N ILE A 93 10.64 8.95 4.35
CA ILE A 93 9.83 10.07 3.86
C ILE A 93 8.37 9.66 3.80
N PHE A 94 8.10 8.47 3.26
CA PHE A 94 6.76 7.88 3.20
C PHE A 94 6.05 7.92 4.55
N PHE A 95 6.66 7.43 5.63
CA PHE A 95 6.04 7.45 6.95
C PHE A 95 5.87 8.86 7.51
N LYS A 96 6.84 9.75 7.29
CA LYS A 96 6.77 11.14 7.77
C LYS A 96 5.56 11.85 7.17
N ASP A 97 5.37 11.72 5.86
CA ASP A 97 4.29 12.37 5.13
C ASP A 97 2.94 11.67 5.39
N SER A 98 2.93 10.33 5.44
CA SER A 98 1.74 9.53 5.75
C SER A 98 1.15 9.89 7.11
N ALA A 99 1.99 10.01 8.15
CA ALA A 99 1.54 10.45 9.47
C ALA A 99 0.92 11.86 9.43
N ASN A 100 1.45 12.75 8.57
CA ASN A 100 0.91 14.10 8.38
C ASN A 100 -0.44 14.09 7.64
N TYR A 101 -0.68 13.12 6.75
CA TYR A 101 -2.00 12.89 6.16
C TYR A 101 -2.99 12.33 7.19
N GLN A 102 -2.59 11.31 7.96
CA GLN A 102 -3.42 10.70 9.00
C GLN A 102 -3.85 11.70 10.07
N ALA A 103 -2.97 12.63 10.47
CA ALA A 103 -3.30 13.69 11.43
C ALA A 103 -4.44 14.62 10.98
N LYS A 104 -4.79 14.63 9.68
CA LYS A 104 -5.87 15.45 9.09
C LYS A 104 -7.14 14.64 8.85
N MET A 105 -7.14 13.34 9.15
CA MET A 105 -8.29 12.46 8.92
C MET A 105 -9.31 12.58 10.05
N LYS A 106 -10.57 12.34 9.71
CA LYS A 106 -11.66 12.24 10.69
C LYS A 106 -11.70 10.81 11.22
N SER A 107 -11.79 10.66 12.54
CA SER A 107 -12.02 9.37 13.17
C SER A 107 -13.51 8.96 13.06
N PRO A 108 -13.84 7.66 12.93
CA PRO A 108 -12.92 6.51 12.84
C PRO A 108 -12.34 6.30 11.43
N PHE A 109 -11.08 5.89 11.36
CA PHE A 109 -10.42 5.53 10.08
C PHE A 109 -9.71 4.18 10.16
N TYR A 110 -9.65 3.49 9.02
CA TYR A 110 -8.87 2.27 8.78
C TYR A 110 -7.81 2.58 7.72
N SER A 111 -6.55 2.72 8.14
CA SER A 111 -5.46 3.15 7.28
C SER A 111 -4.41 2.04 7.13
N HIS A 112 -4.14 1.64 5.89
CA HIS A 112 -3.12 0.64 5.55
C HIS A 112 -1.94 1.31 4.83
N LEU A 113 -0.76 1.28 5.46
CA LEU A 113 0.47 1.83 4.90
C LEU A 113 1.32 0.71 4.30
N ILE A 114 1.54 0.76 2.99
CA ILE A 114 2.33 -0.23 2.26
C ILE A 114 3.72 0.36 1.99
N THR A 115 4.74 -0.17 2.67
CA THR A 115 6.15 0.23 2.50
C THR A 115 6.76 -0.33 1.22
N LEU A 116 7.94 0.18 0.82
CA LEU A 116 8.54 -0.18 -0.47
C LEU A 116 10.06 -0.35 -0.46
N THR A 117 10.80 0.30 0.43
CA THR A 117 12.27 0.37 0.34
C THR A 117 12.93 -1.01 0.45
N ASN A 118 12.43 -1.87 1.33
CA ASN A 118 12.94 -3.23 1.53
C ASN A 118 12.44 -4.23 0.47
N HIS A 119 12.54 -3.87 -0.80
CA HIS A 119 12.20 -4.73 -1.93
C HIS A 119 13.45 -5.22 -2.63
N TYR A 120 13.44 -6.47 -3.13
CA TYR A 120 14.51 -7.01 -3.97
C TYR A 120 14.88 -6.03 -5.11
N PRO A 121 16.18 -5.82 -5.42
CA PRO A 121 17.36 -6.52 -4.91
C PRO A 121 17.95 -5.96 -3.60
N PHE A 122 17.16 -5.22 -2.81
CA PHE A 122 17.55 -4.66 -1.50
C PHE A 122 18.67 -3.61 -1.58
N THR A 123 18.56 -2.70 -2.55
CA THR A 123 19.49 -1.58 -2.73
C THR A 123 19.13 -0.41 -1.83
N LEU A 124 20.15 0.24 -1.27
CA LEU A 124 20.02 1.45 -0.47
C LEU A 124 21.26 2.32 -0.67
N ASP A 125 21.06 3.63 -0.78
CA ASP A 125 22.17 4.59 -0.83
C ASP A 125 22.97 4.53 0.48
N GLU A 126 24.31 4.59 0.40
CA GLU A 126 25.18 4.51 1.58
C GLU A 126 24.85 5.60 2.62
N LYS A 127 24.46 6.79 2.17
CA LYS A 127 24.07 7.91 3.02
C LYS A 127 22.80 7.64 3.84
N ASP A 128 21.94 6.73 3.38
CA ASP A 128 20.69 6.38 4.03
C ASP A 128 20.79 5.12 4.90
N ALA A 129 21.87 4.36 4.75
CA ALA A 129 22.17 3.16 5.53
C ALA A 129 22.58 3.53 6.96
N THR A 130 21.61 3.50 7.88
CA THR A 130 21.82 3.81 9.31
C THR A 130 22.12 2.58 10.16
N ILE A 131 22.16 1.39 9.55
CA ILE A 131 22.47 0.12 10.18
C ILE A 131 23.63 -0.49 9.41
N GLU A 132 24.65 -0.96 10.12
CA GLU A 132 25.81 -1.61 9.52
C GLU A 132 25.40 -2.88 8.76
N LYS A 133 26.13 -3.21 7.69
CA LYS A 133 25.93 -4.46 6.98
C LYS A 133 26.24 -5.64 7.90
N SER A 134 25.46 -6.71 7.78
CA SER A 134 25.78 -7.96 8.49
C SER A 134 27.18 -8.45 8.08
N ASN A 135 27.91 -9.00 9.04
CA ASN A 135 29.22 -9.63 8.85
C ASN A 135 29.12 -11.15 8.62
N THR A 136 27.91 -11.66 8.40
CA THR A 136 27.58 -13.09 8.19
C THR A 136 27.56 -13.45 6.72
#